data_AF-A0A4P5W7V4-F1
#
_entry.id   AF-A0A4P5W7V4-F1
#
_cell.length_a   1.000
_cell.length_b   1.000
_cell.length_c   1.000
_cell.angle_alpha   90.00
_cell.angle_beta   90.00
_cell.angle_gamma   90.00
#
_symmetry.space_group_name_H-M   'P 1'
#
loop_
_entity.id
_entity.type
_entity.pdbx_description
1 polymer ?
#
loop_
_entity_poly.entity_id
_entity_poly.type
_entity_poly.pdbx_seq_one_letter_code
_entity_poly.pdbx_strand_id
1 'polypeptide(L)'
;MNDNNPVKNPALTLPDIIFIISVIAILMFLGWSGSVAYSEGVKTETTKRNGEEWASWLTQAGTERFNTNYVTSECAPTATISNTDTNSTDTKSIPRTWGECLKAIMTPPSSLAALTNPFFDTPITFGAKCDHDDESLTGLMILEKLTPTPSGSALPFTTSKLVESDRIDQKMQIRITVCDNEAFPIFIAEVEF
;
A
#
# COMPACT_ATOMS: atom_id res chain seq x y z
N MET A 1 57.96 43.18 40.78
CA MET A 1 58.11 41.73 40.62
C MET A 1 57.21 41.30 39.48
N ASN A 2 57.76 40.86 38.34
CA ASN A 2 56.99 40.23 37.25
C ASN A 2 57.27 38.73 37.29
N ASP A 3 56.31 37.94 37.76
CA ASP A 3 56.39 36.48 37.75
C ASP A 3 56.06 35.96 36.35
N ASN A 4 57.10 35.74 35.54
CA ASN A 4 57.02 35.03 34.27
C ASN A 4 57.01 33.51 34.54
N ASN A 5 55.90 32.95 35.01
CA ASN A 5 55.70 31.51 34.95
C ASN A 5 55.16 31.14 33.56
N PRO A 6 55.85 30.30 32.77
CA PRO A 6 55.32 29.85 31.50
C PRO A 6 54.08 29.01 31.77
N VAL A 7 52.92 29.51 31.35
CA VAL A 7 51.67 28.74 31.33
C VAL A 7 51.88 27.56 30.39
N LYS A 8 52.14 26.37 30.96
CA LYS A 8 52.16 25.13 30.18
C LYS A 8 50.73 24.87 29.74
N ASN A 9 50.43 25.15 28.48
CA ASN A 9 49.20 24.67 27.85
C ASN A 9 49.20 23.14 27.99
N PRO A 10 48.22 22.53 28.68
CA PRO A 10 48.18 21.09 28.81
C PRO A 10 48.08 20.49 27.41
N ALA A 11 49.11 19.72 27.02
CA ALA A 11 49.10 18.99 25.77
C ALA A 11 48.07 17.87 25.86
N LEU A 12 47.37 17.62 24.75
CA LEU A 12 46.37 16.57 24.66
C LEU A 12 47.01 15.23 25.02
N THR A 13 46.55 14.61 26.10
CA THR A 13 47.15 13.36 26.58
C THR A 13 46.61 12.17 25.78
N LEU A 14 47.36 11.07 25.72
CA LEU A 14 46.92 9.84 25.05
C LEU A 14 45.51 9.37 25.50
N PRO A 15 45.14 9.35 26.79
CA PRO A 15 43.78 9.00 27.18
C PRO A 15 42.73 10.00 26.70
N ASP A 16 43.05 11.31 26.63
CA ASP A 16 42.14 12.32 26.08
C ASP A 16 41.89 12.07 24.58
N ILE A 17 42.93 11.70 23.83
CA ILE A 17 42.80 11.34 22.40
C ILE A 17 41.91 10.11 22.23
N ILE A 18 42.13 9.06 23.02
CA ILE A 18 41.33 7.83 22.96
C ILE A 18 39.87 8.12 23.30
N PHE A 19 39.61 8.94 24.32
CA PHE A 19 38.25 9.35 24.70
C PHE A 19 37.56 10.16 23.61
N ILE A 20 38.25 11.13 22.99
CA ILE A 20 37.67 11.92 21.90
C ILE A 20 37.34 11.04 20.69
N ILE A 21 38.25 10.13 20.31
CA ILE A 21 38.01 9.20 19.21
C ILE A 21 36.81 8.28 19.53
N SER A 22 36.70 7.78 20.78
CA SER A 22 35.59 6.92 21.16
C SER A 22 34.24 7.65 21.11
N VAL A 23 34.18 8.90 21.58
CA VAL A 23 32.97 9.74 21.48
C VAL A 23 32.60 9.98 20.01
N ILE A 24 33.56 10.33 19.16
CA ILE A 24 33.32 10.54 17.72
C ILE A 24 32.80 9.24 17.07
N ALA A 25 33.39 8.10 17.40
CA ALA A 25 32.95 6.80 16.88
C ALA A 25 31.50 6.46 17.31
N ILE A 26 31.15 6.72 18.58
CA ILE A 26 29.80 6.50 19.09
C ILE A 26 28.79 7.41 18.36
N LEU A 27 29.11 8.70 18.18
CA LEU A 27 28.22 9.63 17.48
C LEU A 27 27.99 9.24 16.02
N MET A 28 29.03 8.78 15.32
CA MET A 28 28.88 8.25 13.95
C MET A 28 28.01 7.00 13.91
N PHE A 29 28.20 6.07 14.85
CA PHE A 29 27.39 4.85 14.93
C PHE A 29 25.92 5.17 15.20
N LEU A 30 25.63 6.05 16.16
CA LEU A 30 24.26 6.47 16.46
C LEU A 30 23.60 7.19 15.28
N GLY A 31 24.33 8.08 14.59
CA GLY A 31 23.83 8.75 13.39
C GLY A 31 23.49 7.77 12.27
N TRP A 32 24.35 6.77 12.06
CA TRP A 32 24.10 5.69 11.10
C TRP A 32 22.84 4.87 11.46
N SER A 33 22.77 4.36 12.70
CA SER A 33 21.62 3.59 13.17
C SER A 33 20.31 4.38 13.07
N GLY A 34 20.34 5.67 13.42
CA GLY A 34 19.18 6.55 13.28
C GLY A 34 18.76 6.73 11.81
N SER A 35 19.72 6.89 10.89
CA SER A 35 19.42 7.01 9.46
C SER A 35 18.78 5.76 8.88
N VAL A 36 19.24 4.57 9.28
CA VAL A 36 18.65 3.29 8.83
C VAL A 36 17.22 3.17 9.34
N ALA A 37 17.00 3.38 10.64
CA ALA A 37 15.66 3.31 11.24
C ALA A 37 14.69 4.33 10.61
N TYR A 38 15.16 5.55 10.33
CA TYR A 38 14.36 6.55 9.63
C TYR A 38 13.98 6.09 8.22
N SER A 39 14.94 5.57 7.46
CA SER A 39 14.67 5.10 6.10
C SER A 39 13.66 3.97 6.06
N GLU A 40 13.71 3.02 7.01
CA GLU A 40 12.73 1.94 7.13
C GLU A 40 11.35 2.48 7.49
N GLY A 41 11.26 3.40 8.45
CA GLY A 41 10.01 4.05 8.84
C GLY A 41 9.33 4.78 7.67
N VAL A 42 10.11 5.47 6.82
CA VAL A 42 9.58 6.16 5.63
C VAL A 42 8.99 5.17 4.61
N LYS A 43 9.57 3.98 4.44
CA LYS A 43 9.02 2.95 3.54
C LYS A 43 7.68 2.42 4.04
N THR A 44 7.55 2.16 5.35
CA THR A 44 6.29 1.75 5.95
C THR A 44 5.20 2.82 5.79
N GLU A 45 5.53 4.08 6.07
CA GLU A 45 4.58 5.20 5.87
C GLU A 45 4.17 5.38 4.42
N THR A 46 5.10 5.20 3.47
CA THR A 46 4.79 5.27 2.04
C THR A 46 3.86 4.12 1.63
N THR A 47 4.10 2.92 2.14
CA THR A 47 3.23 1.75 1.90
C THR A 47 1.82 1.98 2.45
N LYS A 48 1.70 2.57 3.64
CA LYS A 48 0.42 2.97 4.22
C LYS A 48 -0.31 3.99 3.34
N ARG A 49 0.40 5.03 2.87
CA ARG A 49 -0.16 6.03 1.95
C ARG A 49 -0.64 5.43 0.63
N ASN A 50 0.09 4.47 0.08
CA ASN A 50 -0.38 3.73 -1.10
C ASN A 50 -1.72 3.04 -0.82
N GLY A 51 -1.86 2.39 0.35
CA GLY A 51 -3.12 1.81 0.80
C GLY A 51 -4.23 2.86 0.94
N GLU A 52 -3.93 4.04 1.49
CA GLU A 52 -4.88 5.14 1.64
C GLU A 52 -5.32 5.71 0.29
N GLU A 53 -4.42 5.80 -0.69
CA GLU A 53 -4.76 6.21 -2.06
C GLU A 53 -5.68 5.19 -2.74
N TRP A 54 -5.41 3.90 -2.56
CA TRP A 54 -6.32 2.83 -2.99
C TRP A 54 -7.69 2.94 -2.32
N ALA A 55 -7.73 3.19 -1.01
CA ALA A 55 -8.99 3.36 -0.28
C ALA A 55 -9.79 4.57 -0.79
N SER A 56 -9.11 5.70 -1.03
CA SER A 56 -9.72 6.91 -1.58
C SER A 56 -10.27 6.67 -2.99
N TRP A 57 -9.47 6.03 -3.85
CA TRP A 57 -9.87 5.72 -5.22
C TRP A 57 -11.08 4.77 -5.23
N LEU A 58 -11.03 3.67 -4.46
CA LEU A 58 -12.12 2.70 -4.37
C LEU A 58 -13.39 3.33 -3.81
N THR A 59 -13.28 4.20 -2.81
CA THR A 59 -14.43 4.92 -2.25
C THR A 59 -15.08 5.82 -3.30
N GLN A 60 -14.28 6.61 -4.03
CA GLN A 60 -14.81 7.48 -5.08
C GLN A 60 -15.45 6.65 -6.20
N ALA A 61 -14.74 5.64 -6.69
CA ALA A 61 -15.22 4.73 -7.72
C ALA A 61 -16.53 4.04 -7.30
N GLY A 62 -16.67 3.59 -6.05
CA GLY A 62 -17.89 2.94 -5.55
C GLY A 62 -19.11 3.86 -5.54
N THR A 63 -18.91 5.18 -5.45
CA THR A 63 -20.00 6.17 -5.56
C THR A 63 -20.35 6.52 -7.00
N GLU A 64 -19.38 6.51 -7.91
CA GLU A 64 -19.53 7.05 -9.26
C GLU A 64 -19.71 5.99 -10.35
N ARG A 65 -19.28 4.74 -10.14
CA ARG A 65 -19.22 3.71 -11.20
C ARG A 65 -20.55 3.27 -11.78
N PHE A 66 -21.66 3.58 -11.09
CA PHE A 66 -23.02 3.33 -11.58
C PHE A 66 -23.57 4.49 -12.45
N ASN A 67 -22.82 5.59 -12.58
CA ASN A 67 -23.18 6.71 -13.44
C ASN A 67 -22.94 6.35 -14.92
N THR A 68 -23.75 6.91 -15.80
CA THR A 68 -23.72 6.61 -17.25
C THR A 68 -22.44 7.04 -17.96
N ASN A 69 -21.70 8.00 -17.41
CA ASN A 69 -20.46 8.55 -17.99
C ASN A 69 -19.23 8.31 -17.10
N TYR A 70 -19.20 7.18 -16.38
CA TYR A 70 -18.06 6.87 -15.54
C TYR A 70 -16.77 6.70 -16.36
N VAL A 71 -15.69 7.34 -15.91
CA VAL A 71 -14.44 7.48 -16.68
C VAL A 71 -13.78 6.13 -16.92
N THR A 72 -13.78 5.23 -15.91
CA THR A 72 -13.19 3.89 -16.01
C THR A 72 -14.26 2.86 -16.35
N SER A 73 -14.64 2.80 -17.62
CA SER A 73 -15.75 1.96 -18.11
C SER A 73 -15.62 0.46 -17.79
N GLU A 74 -14.39 -0.02 -17.57
CA GLU A 74 -14.04 -1.39 -17.20
C GLU A 74 -14.44 -1.72 -15.76
N CYS A 75 -14.54 -0.70 -14.91
CA CYS A 75 -14.99 -0.80 -13.51
C CYS A 75 -16.48 -0.47 -13.35
N ALA A 76 -17.19 -0.14 -14.43
CA ALA A 76 -18.65 0.01 -14.44
C ALA A 76 -19.33 -1.36 -14.20
N PRO A 77 -20.58 -1.41 -13.70
CA PRO A 77 -21.21 -2.67 -13.33
C PRO A 77 -21.43 -3.63 -14.51
N THR A 78 -21.67 -3.10 -15.71
CA THR A 78 -21.96 -3.92 -16.89
C THR A 78 -21.33 -3.36 -18.17
N ALA A 79 -20.93 -4.27 -19.06
CA ALA A 79 -20.53 -3.97 -20.42
C ALA A 79 -21.76 -4.01 -21.33
N THR A 80 -21.87 -3.05 -22.25
CA THR A 80 -22.88 -3.08 -23.30
C THR A 80 -22.27 -3.75 -24.52
N ILE A 81 -22.78 -4.90 -24.94
CA ILE A 81 -22.36 -5.55 -26.18
C ILE A 81 -23.46 -5.35 -27.22
N SER A 82 -23.13 -4.65 -28.31
CA SER A 82 -23.96 -4.57 -29.50
C SER A 82 -23.48 -5.62 -30.49
N ASN A 83 -24.28 -6.66 -30.71
CA ASN A 83 -24.00 -7.60 -31.80
C ASN A 83 -24.17 -6.87 -33.13
N THR A 84 -23.12 -6.89 -33.96
CA THR A 84 -23.10 -6.31 -35.31
C THR A 84 -23.60 -7.32 -36.35
N ASP A 85 -24.59 -8.15 -35.98
CA ASP A 85 -25.24 -9.06 -36.91
C ASP A 85 -26.63 -8.51 -37.28
N THR A 86 -26.80 -8.36 -38.59
CA THR A 86 -27.94 -7.80 -39.32
C THR A 86 -29.31 -8.00 -38.65
N ASN A 87 -30.00 -6.87 -38.42
CA ASN A 87 -31.43 -6.72 -38.10
C ASN A 87 -31.93 -7.06 -36.67
N SER A 88 -31.07 -7.16 -35.65
CA SER A 88 -31.53 -7.24 -34.25
C SER A 88 -30.88 -6.18 -33.36
N THR A 89 -31.68 -5.20 -32.89
CA THR A 89 -31.30 -4.25 -31.82
C THR A 89 -31.42 -4.92 -30.45
N ASP A 90 -30.73 -6.04 -30.23
CA ASP A 90 -30.68 -6.72 -28.94
C ASP A 90 -29.40 -6.32 -28.21
N THR A 91 -29.51 -5.29 -27.38
CA THR A 91 -28.41 -4.78 -26.55
C THR A 91 -28.28 -5.67 -25.32
N LYS A 92 -27.27 -6.55 -25.30
CA LYS A 92 -27.03 -7.43 -24.16
C LYS A 92 -26.07 -6.78 -23.17
N SER A 93 -26.53 -6.59 -21.94
CA SER A 93 -25.72 -6.14 -20.81
C SER A 93 -25.05 -7.35 -20.15
N ILE A 94 -23.72 -7.35 -20.06
CA ILE A 94 -22.93 -8.41 -19.42
C ILE A 94 -22.26 -7.87 -18.16
N PRO A 95 -22.38 -8.54 -17.00
CA PRO A 95 -21.68 -8.17 -15.77
C PRO A 95 -20.18 -8.08 -15.97
N ARG A 96 -19.57 -6.99 -15.50
CA ARG A 96 -18.11 -6.83 -15.47
C ARG A 96 -17.49 -7.60 -14.31
N THR A 97 -16.20 -7.88 -14.43
CA THR A 97 -15.42 -8.58 -13.41
C THR A 97 -14.33 -7.68 -12.83
N TRP A 98 -13.92 -8.00 -11.61
CA TRP A 98 -12.86 -7.29 -10.92
C TRP A 98 -11.54 -7.34 -11.68
N GLY A 99 -11.20 -8.46 -12.33
CA GLY A 99 -9.94 -8.59 -13.09
C GLY A 99 -9.82 -7.59 -14.23
N GLU A 100 -10.91 -7.34 -14.96
CA GLU A 100 -10.93 -6.33 -16.03
C GLU A 100 -10.76 -4.91 -15.46
N CYS A 101 -11.47 -4.61 -14.37
CA CYS A 101 -11.34 -3.35 -13.66
C CYS A 101 -9.92 -3.14 -13.11
N LEU A 102 -9.38 -4.15 -12.43
CA LEU A 102 -8.04 -4.14 -11.84
C LEU A 102 -6.98 -3.87 -12.91
N LYS A 103 -7.09 -4.54 -14.06
CA LYS A 103 -6.18 -4.32 -15.18
C LYS A 103 -6.25 -2.88 -15.69
N ALA A 104 -7.44 -2.29 -15.79
CA ALA A 104 -7.61 -0.92 -16.25
C ALA A 104 -6.97 0.09 -15.27
N ILE A 105 -7.14 -0.10 -13.97
CA ILE A 105 -6.63 0.83 -12.95
C ILE A 105 -5.13 0.63 -12.65
N MET A 106 -4.59 -0.54 -12.95
CA MET A 106 -3.15 -0.83 -12.88
C MET A 106 -2.40 -0.44 -14.15
N THR A 107 -3.08 0.09 -15.17
CA THR A 107 -2.47 0.55 -16.42
C THR A 107 -2.49 2.09 -16.49
N PRO A 108 -1.39 2.74 -16.94
CA PRO A 108 -1.43 4.18 -17.22
C PRO A 108 -2.58 4.53 -18.19
N PRO A 109 -3.31 5.64 -17.99
CA PRO A 109 -2.94 6.83 -17.20
C PRO A 109 -3.48 6.86 -15.76
N SER A 110 -3.91 5.74 -15.18
CA SER A 110 -4.39 5.68 -13.79
C SER A 110 -3.32 6.13 -12.78
N SER A 111 -3.71 6.87 -11.73
CA SER A 111 -2.77 7.26 -10.65
C SER A 111 -2.27 6.04 -9.87
N LEU A 112 -3.13 5.02 -9.70
CA LEU A 112 -2.79 3.80 -8.98
C LEU A 112 -1.69 2.99 -9.68
N ALA A 113 -1.57 3.11 -11.01
CA ALA A 113 -0.53 2.46 -11.79
C ALA A 113 0.87 3.03 -11.54
N ALA A 114 0.96 4.26 -11.02
CA ALA A 114 2.24 4.91 -10.70
C ALA A 114 2.78 4.51 -9.31
N LEU A 115 1.98 3.83 -8.49
CA LEU A 115 2.36 3.45 -7.14
C LEU A 115 3.33 2.26 -7.17
N THR A 116 4.36 2.34 -6.33
CA THR A 116 5.38 1.31 -6.18
C THR A 116 5.48 0.83 -4.74
N ASN A 117 5.93 -0.41 -4.59
CA ASN A 117 6.35 -0.95 -3.31
C ASN A 117 7.71 -0.33 -2.94
N PRO A 118 7.81 0.49 -1.87
CA PRO A 118 9.03 1.20 -1.51
C PRO A 118 10.14 0.31 -0.92
N PHE A 119 9.85 -0.98 -0.65
CA PHE A 119 10.82 -1.95 -0.16
C PHE A 119 11.60 -2.60 -1.30
N PHE A 120 10.93 -2.94 -2.40
CA PHE A 120 11.52 -3.63 -3.55
C PHE A 120 11.61 -2.77 -4.82
N ASP A 121 11.05 -1.56 -4.79
CA ASP A 121 10.98 -0.63 -5.93
C ASP A 121 10.30 -1.24 -7.17
N THR A 122 9.34 -2.12 -6.93
CA THR A 122 8.51 -2.79 -7.95
C THR A 122 7.10 -2.21 -7.96
N PRO A 123 6.33 -2.36 -9.05
CA PRO A 123 4.90 -2.04 -9.04
C PRO A 123 4.18 -2.76 -7.90
N ILE A 124 3.09 -2.16 -7.39
CA ILE A 124 2.26 -2.80 -6.36
C ILE A 124 1.72 -4.13 -6.89
N THR A 125 1.87 -5.17 -6.08
CA THR A 125 1.31 -6.50 -6.31
C THR A 125 0.37 -6.88 -5.17
N PHE A 126 -0.55 -7.81 -5.48
CA PHE A 126 -1.59 -8.22 -4.55
C PHE A 126 -1.31 -9.61 -3.96
N GLY A 127 -1.15 -9.65 -2.64
CA GLY A 127 -1.02 -10.90 -1.88
C GLY A 127 -2.39 -11.52 -1.55
N ALA A 128 -2.37 -12.72 -0.96
CA ALA A 128 -3.56 -13.36 -0.42
C ALA A 128 -3.81 -13.02 1.06
N LYS A 129 -2.73 -12.88 1.83
CA LYS A 129 -2.68 -12.46 3.23
C LYS A 129 -1.28 -11.90 3.51
N CYS A 130 -1.12 -11.16 4.59
CA CYS A 130 0.21 -10.87 5.14
C CYS A 130 0.66 -12.05 6.03
N ASP A 131 1.94 -12.38 6.00
CA ASP A 131 2.54 -13.47 6.79
C ASP A 131 3.98 -13.12 7.16
N HIS A 132 4.24 -12.97 8.46
CA HIS A 132 5.57 -12.62 8.98
C HIS A 132 6.64 -13.69 8.71
N ASP A 133 6.22 -14.93 8.40
CA ASP A 133 7.14 -16.00 8.03
C ASP A 133 7.59 -15.91 6.55
N ASP A 134 6.99 -15.00 5.77
CA ASP A 134 7.26 -14.79 4.34
C ASP A 134 7.60 -13.32 4.03
N GLU A 135 8.90 -13.00 4.10
CA GLU A 135 9.44 -11.67 3.78
C GLU A 135 9.17 -11.22 2.33
N SER A 136 8.78 -12.12 1.42
CA SER A 136 8.40 -11.72 0.05
C SER A 136 7.11 -10.92 0.01
N LEU A 137 6.33 -10.93 1.11
CA LEU A 137 5.08 -10.21 1.26
C LEU A 137 5.27 -8.76 1.73
N THR A 138 6.49 -8.35 2.09
CA THR A 138 6.78 -6.99 2.56
C THR A 138 6.35 -5.92 1.55
N GLY A 139 5.53 -4.98 1.99
CA GLY A 139 5.00 -3.90 1.15
C GLY A 139 3.91 -4.31 0.15
N LEU A 140 3.44 -5.57 0.15
CA LEU A 140 2.32 -5.99 -0.69
C LEU A 140 0.98 -5.48 -0.16
N MET A 141 0.01 -5.38 -1.06
CA MET A 141 -1.37 -5.03 -0.71
C MET A 141 -2.24 -6.28 -0.72
N ILE A 142 -3.16 -6.38 0.24
CA ILE A 142 -4.16 -7.43 0.32
C ILE A 142 -5.54 -6.78 0.14
N LEU A 143 -6.25 -7.22 -0.89
CA LEU A 143 -7.64 -6.85 -1.13
C LEU A 143 -8.53 -8.05 -0.81
N GLU A 144 -9.40 -7.89 0.18
CA GLU A 144 -10.34 -8.92 0.59
C GLU A 144 -11.77 -8.46 0.33
N LYS A 145 -12.58 -9.35 -0.23
CA LYS A 145 -14.03 -9.18 -0.31
C LYS A 145 -14.68 -9.60 0.99
N LEU A 146 -15.49 -8.72 1.57
CA LEU A 146 -16.34 -8.98 2.72
C LEU A 146 -17.73 -9.40 2.22
N THR A 147 -18.14 -10.63 2.55
CA THR A 147 -19.45 -11.17 2.21
C THR A 147 -20.31 -11.24 3.47
N PRO A 148 -21.53 -10.68 3.48
CA PRO A 148 -22.41 -10.75 4.64
C PRO A 148 -22.79 -12.21 4.91
N THR A 149 -22.66 -12.62 6.16
CA THR A 149 -23.10 -13.94 6.60
C THR A 149 -24.61 -14.01 6.79
N PRO A 150 -25.23 -15.20 6.75
CA PRO A 150 -26.64 -15.36 7.08
C PRO A 150 -26.95 -14.88 8.51
N SER A 151 -28.15 -14.32 8.69
CA SER A 151 -28.66 -13.89 9.99
C SER A 151 -28.55 -15.00 11.05
N GLY A 152 -28.01 -14.67 12.22
CA GLY A 152 -27.77 -15.63 13.31
C GLY A 152 -26.33 -16.17 13.39
N SER A 153 -25.46 -15.79 12.45
CA SER A 153 -24.03 -16.07 12.53
C SER A 153 -23.34 -15.22 13.59
N ALA A 154 -22.28 -15.76 14.21
CA ALA A 154 -21.52 -15.05 15.25
C ALA A 154 -20.68 -13.87 14.70
N LEU A 155 -20.28 -13.95 13.44
CA LEU A 155 -19.56 -12.88 12.74
C LEU A 155 -20.46 -12.34 11.62
N PRO A 156 -20.60 -11.02 11.44
CA PRO A 156 -21.49 -10.44 10.44
C PRO A 156 -20.97 -10.60 9.00
N PHE A 157 -19.66 -10.75 8.81
CA PHE A 157 -19.02 -10.87 7.51
C PHE A 157 -17.98 -11.99 7.50
N THR A 158 -17.83 -12.65 6.34
CA THR A 158 -16.69 -13.51 6.02
C THR A 158 -15.76 -12.79 5.04
N THR A 159 -14.46 -12.87 5.31
CA THR A 159 -13.42 -12.35 4.43
C THR A 159 -12.99 -13.44 3.44
N SER A 160 -12.78 -13.05 2.19
CA SER A 160 -12.17 -13.91 1.18
C SER A 160 -11.30 -13.05 0.27
N LYS A 161 -10.24 -13.63 -0.31
CA LYS A 161 -9.41 -12.92 -1.27
C LYS A 161 -10.27 -12.43 -2.44
N LEU A 162 -10.09 -11.17 -2.83
CA LEU A 162 -10.68 -10.63 -4.04
C LEU A 162 -9.99 -11.24 -5.27
N VAL A 163 -10.75 -11.93 -6.12
CA VAL A 163 -10.22 -12.64 -7.29
C VAL A 163 -10.69 -12.01 -8.59
N GLU A 164 -9.96 -12.23 -9.68
CA GLU A 164 -10.26 -11.62 -10.97
C GLU A 164 -11.66 -11.94 -11.49
N SER A 165 -12.19 -13.13 -11.19
CA SER A 165 -13.53 -13.56 -11.60
C SER A 165 -14.67 -12.98 -10.77
N ASP A 166 -14.37 -12.26 -9.68
CA ASP A 166 -15.41 -11.66 -8.85
C ASP A 166 -16.18 -10.63 -9.67
N ARG A 167 -17.50 -10.73 -9.62
CA ARG A 167 -18.37 -9.80 -10.34
C ARG A 167 -18.48 -8.50 -9.59
N ILE A 168 -18.50 -7.41 -10.34
CA ILE A 168 -18.64 -6.05 -9.82
C ILE A 168 -19.96 -5.41 -10.27
N ASP A 169 -20.96 -6.21 -10.65
CA ASP A 169 -22.27 -5.67 -11.05
C ASP A 169 -23.10 -5.13 -9.89
N GLN A 170 -22.75 -5.52 -8.66
CA GLN A 170 -23.34 -5.03 -7.42
C GLN A 170 -22.27 -4.38 -6.55
N LYS A 171 -22.72 -3.61 -5.55
CA LYS A 171 -21.84 -3.06 -4.52
C LYS A 171 -21.29 -4.18 -3.64
N MET A 172 -20.00 -4.12 -3.36
CA MET A 172 -19.28 -5.06 -2.53
C MET A 172 -18.43 -4.33 -1.51
N GLN A 173 -18.27 -4.92 -0.33
CA GLN A 173 -17.37 -4.38 0.67
C GLN A 173 -15.97 -4.95 0.45
N ILE A 174 -14.98 -4.06 0.35
CA ILE A 174 -13.58 -4.41 0.16
C ILE A 174 -12.80 -3.96 1.38
N ARG A 175 -12.06 -4.87 2.00
CA ARG A 175 -11.06 -4.57 3.02
C ARG A 175 -9.71 -4.43 2.36
N ILE A 176 -9.00 -3.36 2.71
CA ILE A 176 -7.67 -3.03 2.23
C ILE A 176 -6.72 -3.15 3.41
N THR A 177 -5.72 -4.01 3.24
CA THR A 177 -4.63 -4.22 4.19
C THR A 177 -3.33 -4.09 3.42
N VAL A 178 -2.30 -3.51 4.03
CA VAL A 178 -0.94 -3.53 3.48
C VAL A 178 -0.01 -4.29 4.43
N CYS A 179 1.00 -4.93 3.91
CA CYS A 179 1.99 -5.63 4.72
C CYS A 179 3.17 -4.69 5.00
N ASP A 180 3.60 -4.58 6.25
CA ASP A 180 4.72 -3.72 6.64
C ASP A 180 6.10 -4.33 6.29
N ASN A 181 7.18 -3.77 6.85
CA ASN A 181 8.55 -4.25 6.62
C ASN A 181 8.74 -5.73 7.00
N GLU A 182 8.06 -6.18 8.05
CA GLU A 182 8.12 -7.55 8.59
C GLU A 182 6.92 -8.39 8.12
N ALA A 183 6.25 -7.95 7.05
CA ALA A 183 5.04 -8.56 6.53
C ALA A 183 3.90 -8.73 7.58
N PHE A 184 3.83 -7.86 8.58
CA PHE A 184 2.66 -7.76 9.45
C PHE A 184 1.54 -6.96 8.79
N PRO A 185 0.27 -7.33 9.02
CA PRO A 185 -0.86 -6.65 8.43
C PRO A 185 -1.11 -5.28 9.09
N ILE A 186 -1.11 -4.23 8.29
CA ILE A 186 -1.61 -2.90 8.64
C ILE A 186 -2.97 -2.71 7.98
N PHE A 187 -4.01 -2.65 8.80
CA PHE A 187 -5.36 -2.32 8.35
C PHE A 187 -5.41 -0.87 7.88
N ILE A 188 -5.94 -0.64 6.67
CA ILE A 188 -6.12 0.70 6.11
C ILE A 188 -7.57 1.14 6.21
N ALA A 189 -8.46 0.41 5.53
CA ALA A 189 -9.87 0.76 5.44
C ALA A 189 -10.75 -0.42 5.00
N GLU A 190 -12.03 -0.33 5.32
CA GLU A 190 -13.10 -1.07 4.65
C GLU A 190 -13.94 -0.07 3.87
N VAL A 191 -14.09 -0.33 2.57
CA VAL A 191 -14.77 0.58 1.64
C VAL A 191 -15.88 -0.17 0.91
N GLU A 192 -16.94 0.56 0.58
CA GLU A 192 -17.99 0.06 -0.30
C GLU A 192 -17.62 0.44 -1.73
N PHE A 193 -17.39 -0.59 -2.55
CA PHE A 193 -17.12 -0.48 -3.98
C PHE A 193 -18.32 -0.95 -4.79
#